data_AF-A0A376LEK8-F1
#
_entry.id   AF-A0A376LEK8-F1
#
_cell.length_a   1.000
_cell.length_b   1.000
_cell.length_c   1.000
_cell.angle_alpha   90.00
_cell.angle_beta   90.00
_cell.angle_gamma   90.00
#
_symmetry.space_group_name_H-M   'P 1'
#
loop_
_entity.id
_entity.type
_entity.pdbx_description
1 polymer ?
#
loop_
_entity_poly.entity_id
_entity_poly.type
_entity_poly.pdbx_seq_one_letter_code
_entity_poly.pdbx_strand_id
1 'polypeptide(L)'
;MIGVDINQHAVDTINRGEIHIVEPDLASVVKTAVEGGFLRASTTPVEADAWLIAVPTPFKGDHEPDMTYVESAARSQLRQC
;
A
#
# COMPACT_ATOMS: atom_id res chain seq x y z
N MET A 1 -7.60 -9.02 -1.51
CA MET A 1 -6.88 -7.78 -1.90
C MET A 1 -5.42 -7.93 -1.50
N ILE A 2 -4.49 -7.39 -2.30
CA ILE A 2 -3.08 -7.35 -1.98
C ILE A 2 -2.63 -5.89 -1.87
N GLY A 3 -2.16 -5.48 -0.69
CA GLY A 3 -1.51 -4.19 -0.47
C GLY A 3 -0.05 -4.26 -0.88
N VAL A 4 0.46 -3.20 -1.51
CA VAL A 4 1.84 -3.13 -1.99
C VAL A 4 2.49 -1.88 -1.42
N ASP A 5 3.59 -2.06 -0.69
CA ASP A 5 4.38 -0.96 -0.13
C ASP A 5 5.88 -1.32 -0.15
N ILE A 6 6.74 -0.36 -0.47
CA ILE A 6 8.20 -0.57 -0.48
C ILE A 6 8.78 -0.74 0.92
N ASN A 7 8.06 -0.30 1.95
CA ASN A 7 8.48 -0.38 3.34
C ASN A 7 8.19 -1.78 3.92
N GLN A 8 9.25 -2.59 4.02
CA GLN A 8 9.17 -3.94 4.58
C GLN A 8 8.54 -3.96 5.99
N HIS A 9 8.80 -2.95 6.82
CA HIS A 9 8.22 -2.89 8.17
C HIS A 9 6.70 -2.73 8.13
N ALA A 10 6.17 -1.91 7.23
CA ALA A 10 4.73 -1.76 7.03
C ALA A 10 4.11 -3.07 6.53
N VAL A 11 4.75 -3.72 5.54
CA VAL A 11 4.33 -5.01 4.99
C VAL A 11 4.27 -6.09 6.08
N ASP A 12 5.32 -6.23 6.88
CA ASP A 12 5.39 -7.25 7.93
C ASP A 12 4.35 -6.99 9.02
N THR A 13 4.13 -5.72 9.38
CA THR A 13 3.14 -5.33 10.40
C THR A 13 1.72 -5.63 9.93
N ILE A 14 1.38 -5.27 8.69
CA ILE A 14 0.07 -5.58 8.10
C ILE A 14 -0.12 -7.10 8.01
N ASN A 15 0.87 -7.86 7.59
CA ASN A 15 0.76 -9.32 7.49
C ASN A 15 0.59 -10.03 8.84
N ARG A 16 0.93 -9.38 9.97
CA ARG A 16 0.61 -9.84 11.32
C ARG A 16 -0.80 -9.45 11.80
N GLY A 17 -1.58 -8.74 10.96
CA GLY A 17 -2.87 -8.18 11.35
C GLY A 17 -2.76 -6.95 12.26
N GLU A 18 -1.60 -6.28 12.26
CA GLU A 18 -1.30 -5.11 13.08
C GLU A 18 -1.33 -3.82 12.23
N ILE A 19 -1.39 -2.66 12.88
CA ILE A 19 -1.33 -1.34 12.23
C ILE A 19 -0.05 -0.60 12.62
N HIS A 20 0.55 0.09 11.66
CA HIS A 20 1.74 0.93 11.85
C HIS A 20 1.41 2.43 11.86
N ILE A 21 0.12 2.77 11.78
CA ILE A 21 -0.43 4.12 11.88
C ILE A 21 -1.52 4.15 12.95
N VAL A 22 -1.76 5.31 13.55
CA VAL A 22 -2.77 5.47 14.59
C VAL A 22 -4.03 6.06 13.96
N GLU A 23 -5.04 5.22 13.81
CA GLU A 23 -6.38 5.61 13.37
C GLU A 23 -7.42 4.84 14.20
N PRO A 24 -8.44 5.51 14.76
CA PRO A 24 -9.52 4.83 15.48
C PRO A 24 -10.14 3.71 14.65
N ASP A 25 -10.44 2.58 15.30
CA ASP A 25 -11.12 1.41 14.71
C ASP A 25 -10.37 0.65 13.60
N LEU A 26 -9.26 1.16 13.06
CA LEU A 26 -8.52 0.51 11.98
C LEU A 26 -7.91 -0.84 12.40
N ALA A 27 -7.45 -0.96 13.65
CA ALA A 27 -6.78 -2.16 14.15
C ALA A 27 -7.64 -3.43 14.06
N SER A 28 -8.92 -3.32 14.45
CA SER A 28 -9.83 -4.47 14.45
C SER A 28 -10.19 -4.90 13.02
N VAL A 29 -10.35 -3.94 12.11
CA VAL A 29 -10.65 -4.18 10.70
C VAL A 29 -9.48 -4.85 9.99
N VAL A 30 -8.26 -4.34 10.17
CA VAL A 30 -7.05 -4.92 9.55
C VAL A 30 -6.83 -6.35 10.06
N LYS A 31 -6.93 -6.56 11.37
CA LYS A 31 -6.79 -7.90 11.96
C LYS A 31 -7.79 -8.88 11.35
N THR A 32 -9.07 -8.51 11.31
CA THR A 32 -10.14 -9.36 10.76
C THR A 32 -9.92 -9.66 9.27
N ALA A 33 -9.48 -8.67 8.49
CA ALA A 33 -9.23 -8.84 7.07
C ALA A 33 -8.06 -9.80 6.78
N VAL A 34 -6.99 -9.72 7.59
CA VAL A 34 -5.82 -10.59 7.45
C VAL A 34 -6.12 -12.02 7.92
N GLU A 35 -6.74 -12.18 9.09
CA GLU A 35 -7.16 -13.49 9.61
C GLU A 35 -8.18 -14.18 8.67
N GLY A 36 -9.06 -13.40 8.05
CA GLY A 36 -10.01 -13.88 7.05
C GLY A 36 -9.42 -14.14 5.65
N GLY A 37 -8.13 -13.85 5.43
CA GLY A 37 -7.47 -14.01 4.13
C GLY A 37 -7.90 -13.00 3.05
N PHE A 38 -8.63 -11.95 3.44
CA PHE A 38 -9.09 -10.89 2.54
C PHE A 38 -8.01 -9.85 2.25
N LEU A 39 -7.02 -9.70 3.14
CA LEU A 39 -5.90 -8.77 3.01
C LEU A 39 -4.55 -9.48 3.20
N ARG A 40 -3.61 -9.20 2.31
CA ARG A 40 -2.19 -9.55 2.42
C ARG A 40 -1.35 -8.38 1.92
N ALA A 41 -0.17 -8.15 2.50
CA ALA A 41 0.77 -7.14 2.03
C ALA A 41 2.01 -7.78 1.36
N SER A 42 2.60 -7.06 0.40
CA SER A 42 3.79 -7.46 -0.35
C SER A 42 4.68 -6.25 -0.66
N THR A 43 5.99 -6.46 -0.78
CA THR A 43 6.92 -5.42 -1.28
C THR A 43 7.01 -5.36 -2.80
N THR A 44 6.52 -6.39 -3.47
CA THR A 44 6.44 -6.46 -4.92
C THR A 44 4.99 -6.46 -5.36
N PRO A 45 4.63 -5.73 -6.43
CA PRO A 45 3.33 -5.89 -7.06
C PRO A 45 3.10 -7.36 -7.47
N VAL A 46 1.84 -7.73 -7.70
CA VAL A 46 1.47 -9.02 -8.31
C VAL A 46 0.37 -8.82 -9.33
N GLU A 47 0.16 -9.75 -10.26
CA GLU A 47 -0.93 -9.69 -11.23
C GLU A 47 -2.29 -9.48 -10.54
N ALA A 48 -3.09 -8.56 -11.09
CA ALA A 48 -4.40 -8.18 -10.55
C ALA A 48 -5.31 -7.65 -11.67
N ASP A 49 -6.62 -7.87 -11.50
CA ASP A 49 -7.64 -7.36 -12.44
C ASP A 49 -7.78 -5.83 -12.41
N ALA A 50 -7.43 -5.21 -11.27
CA ALA A 50 -7.50 -3.77 -11.06
C ALA A 50 -6.44 -3.29 -10.06
N TRP A 51 -5.98 -2.05 -10.25
CA TRP A 51 -4.98 -1.40 -9.42
C TRP A 51 -5.51 -0.10 -8.82
N LEU A 52 -5.22 0.13 -7.54
CA LEU A 52 -5.49 1.38 -6.84
C LEU A 52 -4.16 1.98 -6.36
N ILE A 53 -3.84 3.20 -6.79
CA ILE A 53 -2.63 3.92 -6.38
C ILE A 53 -3.00 4.91 -5.27
N ALA A 54 -2.45 4.69 -4.08
CA ALA A 54 -2.66 5.52 -2.89
C ALA A 54 -1.32 5.92 -2.24
N VAL A 55 -0.35 6.31 -3.07
CA VAL A 55 0.99 6.75 -2.63
C VAL A 55 1.00 8.26 -2.31
N PRO A 56 1.94 8.74 -1.47
CA PRO A 56 2.00 10.14 -1.12
C PRO A 56 2.34 11.05 -2.31
N THR A 57 1.75 12.25 -2.34
CA THR A 57 2.07 13.34 -3.28
C THR A 57 2.51 14.57 -2.49
N PRO A 58 3.69 14.55 -1.84
CA PRO A 58 4.18 15.69 -1.05
C PRO A 58 4.39 16.92 -1.95
N PHE A 59 4.45 18.12 -1.38
CA PHE A 59 4.69 19.32 -2.19
C PHE A 59 6.18 19.47 -2.58
N LYS A 60 6.47 19.86 -3.83
CA LYS A 60 7.82 20.15 -4.37
C LYS A 60 8.27 21.61 -4.23
N GLY A 61 7.53 22.44 -3.51
CA GLY A 61 7.62 23.90 -3.56
C GLY A 61 6.46 24.49 -4.36
N ASP A 62 6.10 25.75 -4.12
CA ASP A 62 4.98 26.45 -4.79
C ASP A 62 3.64 25.71 -4.77
N HIS A 63 3.41 24.84 -3.78
CA HIS A 63 2.23 23.98 -3.66
C HIS A 63 2.02 23.02 -4.86
N GLU A 64 3.08 22.73 -5.61
CA GLU A 64 3.02 21.73 -6.69
C GLU A 64 3.16 20.31 -6.12
N PRO A 65 2.31 19.35 -6.51
CA PRO A 65 2.41 17.97 -6.04
C PRO A 65 3.61 17.24 -6.65
N ASP A 66 4.30 16.46 -5.84
CA ASP A 66 5.32 15.53 -6.29
C ASP A 66 4.69 14.29 -6.93
N MET A 67 4.68 14.25 -8.26
CA MET A 67 4.16 13.12 -9.03
C MET A 67 5.11 11.92 -9.12
N THR A 68 6.35 12.03 -8.62
CA THR A 68 7.38 10.97 -8.77
C THR A 68 6.93 9.64 -8.17
N TYR A 69 6.21 9.69 -7.04
CA TYR A 69 5.71 8.50 -6.34
C TYR A 69 4.62 7.79 -7.15
N VAL A 70 3.68 8.56 -7.72
CA VAL A 70 2.60 8.04 -8.57
C VAL A 70 3.16 7.41 -9.84
N GLU A 71 4.09 8.09 -10.51
CA GLU A 71 4.73 7.56 -11.71
C GLU A 71 5.55 6.29 -11.44
N SER A 72 6.27 6.25 -10.32
CA SER A 72 7.02 5.08 -9.88
C SER A 72 6.08 3.89 -9.62
N ALA A 73 4.97 4.12 -8.93
CA ALA A 73 3.96 3.10 -8.67
C ALA A 73 3.32 2.56 -9.97
N ALA A 74 2.96 3.43 -10.92
CA ALA A 74 2.40 3.00 -12.20
C ALA A 74 3.42 2.18 -13.03
N ARG A 75 4.70 2.57 -13.02
CA ARG A 75 5.76 1.85 -13.75
C ARG A 75 6.10 0.50 -13.13
N SER A 76 5.99 0.33 -11.82
CA SER A 76 6.28 -0.96 -11.18
C SER A 76 5.21 -2.01 -11.52
N GLN A 77 3.95 -1.58 -11.69
CA GLN A 77 2.83 -2.43 -12.10
C GLN A 77 2.95 -2.89 -13.56
N LEU A 78 3.27 -1.96 -14.48
CA LEU A 78 3.43 -2.25 -15.91
C LEU A 78 4.52 -3.29 -16.24
N ARG A 79 5.46 -3.53 -15.32
CA ARG A 79 6.53 -4.54 -15.50
C ARG A 79 6.07 -5.96 -15.21
N GLN A 80 4.82 -6.15 -14.80
CA GLN A 80 4.26 -7.44 -14.41
C GLN A 80 3.08 -7.89 -15.27
N CYS A 81 2.70 -7.09 -16.28
CA CYS A 81 1.90 -7.51 -17.41
C CYS A 81 2.80 -8.12 -18.49
#